data_AF-A0A2U1XGN9-F1
#
_entry.id   AF-A0A2U1XGN9-F1
#
_cell.length_a   1.000
_cell.length_b   1.000
_cell.length_c   1.000
_cell.angle_alpha   90.00
_cell.angle_beta   90.00
_cell.angle_gamma   90.00
#
_symmetry.space_group_name_H-M   'P 1'
#
loop_
_entity.id
_entity.type
_entity.pdbx_description
1 polymer ?
#
loop_
_entity_poly.entity_id
_entity_poly.type
_entity_poly.pdbx_seq_one_letter_code
_entity_poly.pdbx_strand_id
1 'polypeptide(L)'
;MDGSATDFSVGWAIDGKGPSRLTEMRQAMKEAINGDAMAFRRRFFEEHADTDGRVPCALTGVPVSPSECHVDHAPPHTFVALATAFLAERRISPDGSHVTAPADNQFEPRLVDAALAADWRAYHRARAKLRVVEKDAHLRQGRDGRER
;
A
#
# COMPACT_ATOMS: atom_id res chain seq x y z
N MET A 1 1.59 14.94 6.01
CA MET A 1 0.64 14.15 5.21
C MET A 1 1.42 13.02 4.60
N ASP A 2 1.45 11.88 5.27
CA ASP A 2 2.19 10.69 4.85
C ASP A 2 1.52 10.06 3.64
N GLY A 3 2.22 10.10 2.49
CA GLY A 3 1.79 9.52 1.22
C GLY A 3 1.84 7.99 1.26
N SER A 4 0.97 7.41 2.06
CA SER A 4 0.80 5.97 2.25
C SER A 4 0.61 5.28 0.90
N ALA A 5 1.30 4.16 0.69
CA ALA A 5 1.12 3.27 -0.44
C ALA A 5 -0.38 3.01 -0.68
N THR A 6 -0.89 3.52 -1.79
CA THR A 6 -2.31 3.39 -2.14
C THR A 6 -2.45 2.18 -3.05
N ASP A 7 -2.66 1.02 -2.45
CA ASP A 7 -3.26 -0.11 -3.15
C ASP A 7 -4.70 0.31 -3.46
N PHE A 8 -5.05 0.42 -4.74
CA PHE A 8 -6.40 0.78 -5.19
C PHE A 8 -7.40 -0.31 -4.80
N SER A 9 -7.79 -0.26 -3.52
CA SER A 9 -8.92 -0.94 -2.92
C SER A 9 -9.68 0.13 -2.14
N VAL A 10 -10.39 1.02 -2.85
CA VAL A 10 -11.30 1.99 -2.21
C VAL A 10 -12.69 1.38 -2.21
N GLY A 11 -13.21 1.11 -1.01
CA GLY A 11 -14.59 0.69 -0.83
C GLY A 11 -14.82 -0.07 0.46
N TRP A 12 -14.63 0.58 1.61
CA TRP A 12 -15.35 0.13 2.81
C TRP A 12 -16.37 1.20 3.16
N ALA A 13 -17.63 0.77 3.13
CA ALA A 13 -18.79 1.55 3.49
C ALA A 13 -18.63 2.16 4.88
N ILE A 14 -18.96 3.44 4.99
CA ILE A 14 -19.14 4.13 6.26
C ILE A 14 -20.47 3.61 6.84
N ASP A 15 -20.43 2.44 7.47
CA ASP A 15 -21.58 1.82 8.15
C ASP A 15 -21.57 2.06 9.67
N GLY A 16 -20.78 3.04 10.14
CA GLY A 16 -20.70 3.43 11.56
C GLY A 16 -20.10 2.37 12.51
N LYS A 17 -19.72 1.20 11.99
CA LYS A 17 -18.99 0.15 12.73
C LYS A 17 -17.50 0.40 12.58
N GLY A 18 -16.77 0.33 13.70
CA GLY A 18 -15.31 0.40 13.70
C GLY A 18 -14.67 -0.64 12.76
N PRO A 19 -13.39 -0.47 12.39
CA PRO A 19 -12.73 -1.37 11.44
C PRO A 19 -12.79 -2.82 11.92
N SER A 20 -13.02 -3.76 10.99
CA SER A 20 -12.97 -5.19 11.32
C SER A 20 -11.55 -5.60 11.75
N ARG A 21 -11.41 -6.70 12.50
CA ARG A 21 -10.08 -7.24 12.88
C ARG A 21 -9.17 -7.50 11.68
N LEU A 22 -9.75 -7.95 10.57
CA LEU A 22 -9.01 -8.12 9.31
C LEU A 22 -8.55 -6.78 8.73
N THR A 23 -9.35 -5.73 8.88
CA THR A 23 -8.98 -4.38 8.45
C THR A 23 -7.83 -3.83 9.31
N GLU A 24 -7.90 -3.98 10.63
CA GLU A 24 -6.83 -3.58 11.55
C GLU A 24 -5.52 -4.34 11.27
N MET A 25 -5.61 -5.67 11.10
CA MET A 25 -4.47 -6.51 10.74
C MET A 25 -3.82 -6.08 9.43
N ARG A 26 -4.62 -5.79 8.40
CA ARG A 26 -4.11 -5.30 7.12
C ARG A 26 -3.46 -3.92 7.23
N GLN A 27 -4.01 -3.01 8.03
CA GLN A 27 -3.37 -1.71 8.29
C GLN A 27 -2.02 -1.89 8.98
N ALA A 28 -1.94 -2.75 10.01
CA ALA A 28 -0.69 -3.10 10.68
C ALA A 28 0.35 -3.71 9.74
N MET A 29 -0.10 -4.57 8.81
CA MET A 29 0.76 -5.13 7.77
C MET A 29 1.22 -4.07 6.74
N LYS A 30 0.38 -3.09 6.38
CA LYS A 30 0.80 -1.95 5.53
C LYS A 30 1.87 -1.12 6.22
N GLU A 31 1.65 -0.77 7.48
CA GLU A 31 2.59 0.02 8.27
C GLU A 31 3.95 -0.68 8.38
N ALA A 32 3.96 -2.01 8.58
CA ALA A 32 5.19 -2.80 8.62
C ALA A 32 6.04 -2.72 7.33
N ILE A 33 5.44 -2.47 6.16
CA ILE A 33 6.16 -2.36 4.88
C ILE A 33 6.29 -0.92 4.37
N ASN A 34 5.79 0.07 5.12
CA ASN A 34 5.78 1.47 4.68
C ASN A 34 7.20 1.98 4.36
N GLY A 35 8.16 1.64 5.23
CA GLY A 35 9.58 1.96 5.00
C GLY A 35 10.14 1.38 3.69
N ASP A 36 9.71 0.17 3.31
CA ASP A 36 10.14 -0.47 2.06
C ASP A 36 9.54 0.21 0.83
N ALA A 37 8.26 0.59 0.91
CA ALA A 37 7.61 1.36 -0.15
C ALA A 37 8.26 2.74 -0.34
N MET A 38 8.61 3.42 0.76
CA MET A 38 9.32 4.70 0.68
C MET A 38 10.73 4.55 0.09
N ALA A 39 11.46 3.50 0.48
CA ALA A 39 12.78 3.21 -0.07
C ALA A 39 12.71 2.87 -1.56
N PHE A 40 11.71 2.09 -1.98
CA PHE A 40 11.42 1.81 -3.39
C PHE A 40 11.16 3.10 -4.17
N ARG A 41 10.24 3.96 -3.68
CA ARG A 41 9.92 5.24 -4.34
C ARG A 41 11.18 6.07 -4.55
N ARG A 42 11.99 6.21 -3.50
CA ARG A 42 13.23 7.01 -3.56
C ARG A 42 14.18 6.48 -4.64
N ARG A 43 14.49 5.18 -4.60
CA ARG A 43 15.39 4.55 -5.57
C ARG A 43 14.85 4.64 -7.01
N PHE A 44 13.56 4.43 -7.20
CA PHE A 44 12.94 4.49 -8.52
C PHE A 44 13.11 5.87 -9.17
N PHE A 45 12.92 6.95 -8.41
CA PHE A 45 13.20 8.30 -8.92
C PHE A 45 14.69 8.57 -9.11
N GLU A 46 15.56 8.10 -8.21
CA GLU A 46 17.02 8.20 -8.38
C GLU A 46 17.51 7.53 -9.68
N GLU A 47 16.89 6.42 -10.07
CA GLU A 47 17.31 5.59 -11.21
C GLU A 47 16.63 5.96 -12.54
N HIS A 48 15.39 6.48 -12.50
CA HIS A 48 14.57 6.62 -13.70
C HIS A 48 14.05 8.04 -13.97
N ALA A 49 14.34 9.01 -13.10
CA ALA A 49 13.87 10.37 -13.33
C ALA A 49 14.52 10.99 -14.57
N ASP A 50 13.71 11.73 -15.33
CA ASP A 50 14.20 12.60 -16.40
C ASP A 50 14.92 13.85 -15.86
N THR A 51 15.31 14.74 -16.75
CA THR A 51 16.00 16.00 -16.40
C THR A 51 15.17 16.93 -15.52
N ASP A 52 13.84 16.76 -15.50
CA ASP A 52 12.90 17.54 -14.68
C ASP A 52 12.54 16.81 -13.37
N GLY A 53 13.19 15.69 -13.08
CA GLY A 53 12.94 14.92 -11.85
C GLY A 53 11.65 14.10 -11.89
N ARG A 54 11.10 13.82 -13.07
CA ARG A 54 9.81 13.11 -13.25
C ARG A 54 10.03 11.70 -13.78
N VAL A 55 9.11 10.81 -13.42
CA VAL A 55 9.05 9.44 -13.95
C VAL A 55 7.70 9.18 -14.60
N PRO A 56 7.61 8.35 -15.64
CA PRO A 56 6.33 7.99 -16.23
C PRO A 56 5.48 7.18 -15.24
N CYS A 57 4.22 7.56 -15.06
CA CYS A 57 3.23 6.75 -14.35
C CYS A 57 3.09 5.37 -15.02
N ALA A 58 3.21 4.29 -14.26
CA ALA A 58 3.14 2.94 -14.80
C ALA A 58 1.76 2.54 -15.36
N LEU A 59 0.71 3.33 -15.08
CA LEU A 59 -0.65 3.10 -15.60
C LEU A 59 -0.98 3.95 -16.81
N THR A 60 -0.60 5.23 -16.80
CA THR A 60 -1.03 6.22 -17.80
C THR A 60 0.10 6.71 -18.70
N GLY A 61 1.36 6.42 -18.35
CA GLY A 61 2.55 6.98 -18.99
C GLY A 61 2.80 8.45 -18.68
N VAL A 62 1.86 9.15 -18.02
CA VAL A 62 2.00 10.59 -17.74
C VAL A 62 3.16 10.83 -16.75
N PRO A 63 4.09 11.77 -17.04
CA PRO A 63 5.17 12.11 -16.12
C PRO A 63 4.65 12.65 -14.78
N VAL A 64 5.13 12.08 -13.68
CA VAL A 64 4.79 12.47 -12.31
C VAL A 64 6.05 12.75 -11.50
N SER A 65 5.98 13.77 -10.65
CA SER A 65 7.01 14.06 -9.64
C SER A 65 6.82 13.21 -8.37
N PRO A 66 7.81 13.19 -7.45
CA PRO A 66 7.68 12.46 -6.18
C PRO A 66 6.47 12.86 -5.34
N SER A 67 6.01 14.12 -5.43
CA SER A 67 4.85 14.64 -4.71
C SER A 67 3.51 14.32 -5.40
N GLU A 68 3.51 13.95 -6.68
CA GLU A 68 2.33 13.67 -7.50
C GLU A 68 2.07 12.15 -7.68
N CYS A 69 2.86 11.31 -7.01
CA CYS A 69 2.79 9.86 -7.17
C CYS A 69 2.50 9.09 -5.86
N HIS A 70 2.07 7.85 -6.03
CA HIS A 70 2.02 6.82 -4.99
C HIS A 70 2.76 5.56 -5.46
N VAL A 71 3.15 4.72 -4.49
CA VAL A 71 3.61 3.36 -4.75
C VAL A 71 2.41 2.42 -4.69
N ASP A 72 2.24 1.64 -5.74
CA ASP A 72 1.16 0.67 -5.89
C ASP A 72 1.71 -0.73 -6.13
N HIS A 73 0.92 -1.73 -5.76
CA HIS A 73 1.23 -3.14 -5.97
C HIS A 73 0.62 -3.62 -7.29
N ALA A 74 1.46 -4.04 -8.24
CA ALA A 74 1.01 -4.51 -9.53
C ALA A 74 0.29 -5.88 -9.45
N PRO A 75 -0.87 -6.06 -10.11
CA PRO A 75 -1.52 -7.36 -10.24
C PRO A 75 -0.59 -8.42 -10.89
N PRO A 76 -0.72 -9.71 -10.53
CA PRO A 76 -1.68 -10.27 -9.56
C PRO A 76 -1.24 -10.13 -8.10
N HIS A 77 -0.06 -9.54 -7.82
CA HIS A 77 0.52 -9.44 -6.48
C HIS A 77 0.11 -8.16 -5.75
N THR A 78 -1.20 -7.88 -5.70
CA THR A 78 -1.75 -6.74 -4.94
C THR A 78 -1.46 -6.87 -3.45
N PHE A 79 -1.52 -5.77 -2.70
CA PHE A 79 -1.31 -5.82 -1.25
C PHE A 79 -2.27 -6.81 -0.58
N VAL A 80 -3.56 -6.73 -0.94
CA VAL A 80 -4.60 -7.60 -0.37
C VAL A 80 -4.34 -9.07 -0.69
N ALA A 81 -3.93 -9.39 -1.92
CA ALA A 81 -3.60 -10.76 -2.32
C ALA A 81 -2.40 -11.30 -1.52
N LEU A 82 -1.33 -10.52 -1.41
CA LEU A 82 -0.13 -10.89 -0.66
C LEU A 82 -0.41 -11.06 0.83
N ALA A 83 -1.13 -10.12 1.44
CA ALA A 83 -1.46 -10.17 2.86
C ALA A 83 -2.35 -11.37 3.18
N THR A 84 -3.35 -11.63 2.33
CA THR A 84 -4.27 -12.77 2.50
C THR A 84 -3.51 -14.10 2.36
N ALA A 85 -2.65 -14.22 1.34
CA ALA A 85 -1.83 -15.42 1.14
C ALA A 85 -0.87 -15.67 2.31
N PHE A 86 -0.19 -14.63 2.80
CA PHE A 86 0.72 -14.74 3.94
C PHE A 86 0.02 -15.24 5.21
N LEU A 87 -1.13 -14.65 5.56
CA LEU A 87 -1.91 -15.08 6.72
C LEU A 87 -2.37 -16.54 6.59
N ALA A 88 -2.83 -16.94 5.41
CA ALA A 88 -3.25 -18.31 5.13
C ALA A 88 -2.08 -19.31 5.25
N GLU A 89 -0.93 -19.01 4.64
CA GLU A 89 0.28 -19.85 4.70
C GLU A 89 0.80 -20.02 6.13
N ARG A 90 0.70 -18.96 6.95
CA ARG A 90 1.10 -18.97 8.36
C ARG A 90 0.02 -19.49 9.29
N ARG A 91 -1.16 -19.81 8.78
CA ARG A 91 -2.34 -20.24 9.55
C ARG A 91 -2.70 -19.24 10.66
N ILE A 92 -2.55 -17.95 10.36
CA ILE A 92 -2.85 -16.85 11.28
C ILE A 92 -4.28 -16.38 11.01
N SER A 93 -5.10 -16.43 12.05
CA SER A 93 -6.42 -15.81 12.03
C SER A 93 -6.28 -14.31 12.34
N PRO A 94 -6.97 -13.43 11.60
CA PRO A 94 -6.98 -12.00 11.91
C PRO A 94 -7.83 -11.78 13.17
N ASP A 95 -7.17 -11.80 14.33
CA ASP A 95 -7.76 -11.43 15.61
C ASP A 95 -7.00 -10.25 16.24
N GLY A 96 -7.55 -9.73 17.34
CA GLY A 96 -6.99 -8.57 18.03
C GLY A 96 -5.66 -8.84 18.76
N SER A 97 -5.17 -10.08 18.81
CA SER A 97 -3.92 -10.42 19.54
C SER A 97 -2.66 -10.09 18.74
N HIS A 98 -2.78 -9.95 17.42
CA HIS A 98 -1.64 -9.69 16.53
C HIS A 98 -1.38 -8.20 16.28
N VAL A 99 -2.31 -7.34 16.71
CA VAL A 99 -2.29 -5.90 16.45
C VAL A 99 -2.28 -5.13 17.75
N THR A 100 -1.58 -4.00 17.80
CA THR A 100 -1.57 -3.12 18.96
C THR A 100 -3.00 -2.73 19.35
N ALA A 101 -3.28 -2.73 20.65
CA ALA A 101 -4.55 -2.24 21.16
C ALA A 101 -4.75 -0.77 20.72
N PRO A 102 -6.00 -0.36 20.41
CA PRO A 102 -6.31 1.04 20.23
C PRO A 102 -5.90 1.79 21.49
N ALA A 103 -4.99 2.75 21.37
CA ALA A 103 -4.61 3.64 22.45
C ALA A 103 -4.93 5.08 22.03
N ASP A 104 -5.36 5.91 22.98
CA ASP A 104 -5.46 7.34 22.74
C ASP A 104 -4.11 7.85 22.18
N ASN A 105 -4.16 8.58 21.06
CA ASN A 105 -3.01 9.04 20.26
C ASN A 105 -2.24 8.00 19.41
N GLN A 106 -2.72 6.75 19.25
CA GLN A 106 -2.20 5.85 18.21
C GLN A 106 -2.92 6.11 16.88
N PHE A 107 -2.21 6.72 15.94
CA PHE A 107 -2.78 7.05 14.62
C PHE A 107 -2.94 5.83 13.69
N GLU A 108 -2.11 4.79 13.84
CA GLU A 108 -2.14 3.60 12.97
C GLU A 108 -1.83 2.31 13.77
N PRO A 109 -2.58 1.22 13.55
CA PRO A 109 -2.30 -0.07 14.19
C PRO A 109 -0.96 -0.66 13.74
N ARG A 110 -0.28 -1.40 14.62
CA ARG A 110 1.01 -2.08 14.33
C ARG A 110 0.97 -3.55 14.72
N LEU A 111 1.79 -4.37 14.07
CA LEU A 111 1.98 -5.76 14.48
C LEU A 111 2.72 -5.79 15.81
N VAL A 112 2.17 -6.47 16.81
CA VAL A 112 2.80 -6.54 18.15
C VAL A 112 4.03 -7.44 18.17
N ASP A 113 4.05 -8.45 17.33
CA ASP A 113 5.16 -9.39 17.20
C ASP A 113 6.16 -8.90 16.14
N ALA A 114 7.35 -8.53 16.61
CA ALA A 114 8.44 -8.07 15.76
C ALA A 114 8.95 -9.15 14.79
N ALA A 115 8.88 -10.44 15.17
CA ALA A 115 9.26 -11.56 14.31
C ALA A 115 8.23 -11.71 13.18
N LEU A 116 6.94 -11.66 13.51
CA LEU A 116 5.87 -11.67 12.50
C LEU A 116 6.00 -10.49 11.51
N ALA A 117 6.32 -9.29 12.01
CA ALA A 117 6.56 -8.12 11.17
C ALA A 117 7.80 -8.27 10.28
N ALA A 118 8.87 -8.90 10.78
CA ALA A 118 10.07 -9.21 9.98
C ALA A 118 9.76 -10.24 8.89
N ASP A 119 9.05 -11.31 9.23
CA ASP A 119 8.64 -12.36 8.29
C ASP A 119 7.73 -11.81 7.20
N TRP A 120 6.76 -10.97 7.57
CA TRP A 120 5.89 -10.31 6.61
C TRP A 120 6.68 -9.41 5.64
N ARG A 121 7.61 -8.59 6.15
CA ARG A 121 8.48 -7.78 5.28
C ARG A 121 9.30 -8.63 4.32
N ALA A 122 9.90 -9.74 4.80
CA ALA A 122 10.66 -10.64 3.95
C ALA A 122 9.78 -11.30 2.87
N TYR A 123 8.58 -11.75 3.25
CA TYR A 123 7.60 -12.32 2.34
C TYR A 123 7.16 -11.32 1.26
N HIS A 124 6.84 -10.09 1.67
CA HIS A 124 6.44 -8.98 0.80
C HIS A 124 7.56 -8.63 -0.18
N ARG A 125 8.79 -8.39 0.29
CA ARG A 125 9.93 -8.06 -0.59
C ARG A 125 10.20 -9.12 -1.66
N ALA A 126 10.03 -10.39 -1.33
CA ALA A 126 10.29 -11.49 -2.26
C ALA A 126 9.25 -11.61 -3.39
N ARG A 127 8.04 -11.04 -3.23
CA ARG A 127 6.88 -11.31 -4.11
C ARG A 127 6.26 -10.05 -4.71
N ALA A 128 6.32 -8.94 -3.98
CA ALA A 128 5.70 -7.70 -4.40
C ALA A 128 6.35 -7.14 -5.66
N LYS A 129 5.51 -6.77 -6.61
CA LYS A 129 5.91 -6.00 -7.79
C LYS A 129 5.40 -4.58 -7.60
N LEU A 130 6.27 -3.69 -7.15
CA LEU A 130 5.91 -2.30 -6.89
C LEU A 130 6.04 -1.47 -8.17
N ARG A 131 5.19 -0.46 -8.30
CA ARG A 131 5.20 0.51 -9.40
C ARG A 131 4.86 1.90 -8.90
N VAL A 132 5.36 2.92 -9.59
CA VAL A 132 4.99 4.31 -9.36
C VAL A 132 3.77 4.65 -10.20
N VAL A 133 2.74 5.20 -9.58
CA VAL A 133 1.49 5.59 -10.22
C VAL A 133 1.11 7.01 -9.84
N GLU A 134 0.41 7.71 -10.71
CA GLU A 134 -0.17 9.02 -10.43
C GLU A 134 -1.23 8.93 -9.32
N LYS A 135 -1.22 9.88 -8.38
CA LYS A 135 -2.22 9.96 -7.29
C LYS A 135 -3.65 10.07 -7.83
N ASP A 136 -3.82 10.85 -8.89
CA ASP A 136 -5.10 11.22 -9.48
C ASP A 136 -5.47 10.39 -10.72
N ALA A 137 -4.85 9.22 -10.92
CA ALA A 137 -5.09 8.36 -12.09
C ALA A 137 -6.60 8.08 -12.34
N HIS A 138 -7.41 7.94 -11.28
CA HIS A 138 -8.86 7.74 -11.39
C HIS A 138 -9.63 8.98 -11.91
N LEU A 139 -9.18 10.21 -11.60
CA LEU A 139 -9.86 11.43 -12.04
C LEU A 139 -9.77 11.64 -13.57
N ARG A 140 -8.74 11.07 -14.21
CA ARG A 140 -8.54 11.14 -15.66
C ARG A 140 -9.35 10.08 -16.41
N GLN A 141 -9.46 8.86 -15.88
CA GLN A 141 -10.30 7.81 -16.47
C GLN A 141 -11.78 8.21 -16.52
N GLY A 142 -12.27 8.98 -15.54
CA GLY A 142 -13.63 9.53 -15.56
C GLY A 142 -13.89 10.62 -16.60
N ARG A 143 -12.84 11.29 -17.12
CA ARG A 143 -12.96 12.28 -18.22
C ARG A 143 -12.95 11.62 -19.59
N ASP A 144 -12.09 10.61 -19.81
CA ASP A 144 -11.99 9.91 -21.11
C ASP A 144 -13.22 9.01 -21.41
N GLY A 145 -13.96 8.59 -20.37
CA GLY A 145 -15.21 7.84 -20.52
C GLY A 145 -16.44 8.68 -20.87
N ARG A 146 -16.29 10.02 -20.98
CA ARG A 146 -17.38 10.96 -21.32
C ARG A 146 -17.33 11.48 -22.75
N GLU A 147 -16.33 11.08 -23.53
CA GLU A 147 -16.10 11.51 -24.91
C GLU A 147 -16.17 10.36 -25.92
N ARG A 148 -16.90 9.27 -25.59
CA ARG A 148 -17.23 8.19 -26.55
C ARG A 148 -18.72 7.97 -26.64
#